data_AF-A0ABC8SXG4-F1
#
_entry.id   AF-A0ABC8SXG4-F1
#
_cell.length_a   1.000
_cell.length_b   1.000
_cell.length_c   1.000
_cell.angle_alpha   90.00
_cell.angle_beta   90.00
_cell.angle_gamma   90.00
#
_symmetry.space_group_name_H-M   'P 1'
#
loop_
_entity.id
_entity.type
_entity.pdbx_description
1 polymer ?
#
loop_
_entity_poly.entity_id
_entity_poly.type
_entity_poly.pdbx_seq_one_letter_code
_entity_poly.pdbx_strand_id
1 'polypeptide(L)'
;MAVALFSSSTIATPTAATSSYRPHLFNGQYHYYKEDGHHISNCPKKKAKDARDIKLREQQELIRNQRKLRVGTGACAKKIRTYNYKDNRVSDHRLKMNFELTSFLDGDIETIVQVHLLQNPPGCPSRPSPNNTR
;
A
#
# COMPACT_ATOMS: atom_id res chain seq x y z
N MET A 1 48.95 -47.20 -55.01
CA MET A 1 48.38 -46.87 -53.68
C MET A 1 49.05 -45.59 -53.22
N ALA A 2 48.31 -44.50 -53.13
CA ALA A 2 48.85 -43.15 -53.00
C ALA A 2 48.36 -42.48 -51.69
N VAL A 3 49.35 -42.15 -50.85
CA VAL A 3 49.51 -41.02 -49.91
C VAL A 3 48.31 -40.51 -49.09
N ALA A 4 48.52 -40.53 -47.78
CA ALA A 4 47.75 -39.89 -46.73
C ALA A 4 47.80 -38.35 -46.82
N LEU A 5 46.67 -37.69 -46.54
CA LEU A 5 46.62 -36.28 -46.14
C LEU A 5 45.86 -36.18 -44.82
N PHE A 6 46.62 -35.99 -43.74
CA PHE A 6 46.17 -35.50 -42.44
C PHE A 6 45.78 -34.03 -42.61
N SER A 7 44.50 -33.68 -42.47
CA SER A 7 44.08 -32.28 -42.46
C SER A 7 44.31 -31.68 -41.07
N SER A 8 45.30 -30.79 -41.03
CA SER A 8 45.69 -30.03 -39.86
C SER A 8 44.55 -29.17 -39.29
N SER A 9 44.54 -29.12 -37.98
CA SER A 9 43.73 -28.29 -37.08
C SER A 9 43.67 -26.80 -37.45
N THR A 10 42.45 -26.26 -37.59
CA THR A 10 42.17 -24.84 -37.46
C THR A 10 41.60 -24.55 -36.07
N ILE A 11 42.43 -24.03 -35.17
CA ILE A 11 42.00 -23.39 -33.93
C ILE A 11 41.50 -22.00 -34.32
N ALA A 12 40.18 -21.78 -34.26
CA ALA A 12 39.59 -20.46 -34.45
C ALA A 12 39.88 -19.59 -33.22
N THR A 13 40.72 -18.57 -33.40
CA THR A 13 40.93 -17.49 -32.43
C THR A 13 39.64 -16.67 -32.25
N PRO A 14 39.29 -16.20 -31.04
CA PRO A 14 38.14 -15.31 -30.87
C PRO A 14 38.45 -13.93 -31.45
N THR A 15 37.96 -13.67 -32.66
CA THR A 15 37.98 -12.35 -33.27
C THR A 15 37.09 -11.42 -32.45
N ALA A 16 37.69 -10.43 -31.81
CA ALA A 16 37.00 -9.37 -31.08
C ALA A 16 36.00 -8.67 -32.03
N ALA A 17 34.71 -8.94 -31.86
CA ALA A 17 33.66 -8.21 -32.54
C ALA A 17 33.58 -6.81 -31.93
N THR A 18 34.03 -5.82 -32.70
CA THR A 18 33.88 -4.38 -32.48
C THR A 18 32.40 -4.06 -32.22
N SER A 19 32.05 -3.86 -30.95
CA SER A 19 30.74 -3.38 -30.52
C SER A 19 30.63 -1.90 -30.90
N SER A 20 29.80 -1.58 -31.89
CA SER A 20 29.68 -0.26 -32.57
C SER A 20 29.07 0.88 -31.75
N TYR A 21 29.16 0.81 -30.42
CA TYR A 21 28.57 1.81 -29.54
C TYR A 21 29.55 2.97 -29.32
N ARG A 22 29.34 4.09 -30.02
CA ARG A 22 29.97 5.38 -29.66
C ARG A 22 29.13 6.05 -28.57
N PRO A 23 29.61 6.14 -27.31
CA PRO A 23 28.90 6.89 -26.28
C PRO A 23 29.03 8.41 -26.51
N HIS A 24 27.92 9.14 -26.45
CA HIS A 24 27.91 10.59 -26.34
C HIS A 24 27.40 10.99 -24.95
N LEU A 25 28.13 11.87 -24.25
CA LEU A 25 27.72 12.45 -22.98
C LEU A 25 26.90 13.71 -23.24
N PHE A 26 25.63 13.69 -22.85
CA PHE A 26 24.82 14.91 -22.76
C PHE A 26 24.23 14.99 -21.35
N ASN A 27 24.46 16.11 -20.66
CA ASN A 27 24.01 16.37 -19.28
C ASN A 27 24.39 15.26 -18.27
N GLY A 28 25.58 14.69 -18.39
CA GLY A 28 26.09 13.69 -17.44
C GLY A 28 25.44 12.31 -17.57
N GLN A 29 24.67 12.07 -18.62
CA GLN A 29 24.04 10.78 -18.89
C GLN A 29 24.62 10.17 -20.18
N TYR A 30 25.00 8.89 -20.12
CA TYR A 30 25.52 8.14 -21.27
C TYR A 30 24.35 7.65 -22.13
N HIS A 31 24.29 8.12 -23.38
CA HIS A 31 23.29 7.67 -24.36
C HIS A 31 23.94 6.75 -25.39
N TYR A 32 23.30 5.61 -25.66
CA TYR A 32 23.67 4.61 -26.66
C TYR A 32 22.52 4.45 -27.65
N TYR A 33 22.77 4.60 -28.95
CA TYR A 33 21.79 4.37 -30.00
C TYR A 33 22.04 3.02 -30.68
N LYS A 34 20.97 2.36 -31.12
CA LYS A 34 21.01 1.13 -31.94
C LYS A 34 20.43 1.49 -33.31
N GLU A 35 21.13 1.17 -34.40
CA GLU A 35 20.73 1.61 -35.75
C GLU A 35 19.46 0.93 -36.30
N ASP A 36 18.89 -0.06 -35.62
CA ASP A 36 17.64 -0.70 -36.04
C ASP A 36 16.51 -0.42 -35.04
N GLY A 37 15.53 0.35 -35.49
CA GLY A 37 14.42 0.94 -34.73
C GLY A 37 13.37 -0.02 -34.16
N HIS A 38 13.77 -1.05 -33.42
CA HIS A 38 12.87 -1.86 -32.59
C HIS A 38 13.18 -1.72 -31.10
N HIS A 39 12.39 -0.91 -30.40
CA HIS A 39 12.45 -0.74 -28.96
C HIS A 39 11.92 -2.01 -28.26
N ILE A 40 12.79 -2.93 -27.83
CA ILE A 40 12.38 -4.05 -26.97
C ILE A 40 12.29 -3.52 -25.52
N SER A 41 11.15 -2.92 -25.17
CA SER A 41 10.89 -2.42 -23.81
C SER A 41 10.37 -3.52 -22.88
N ASN A 42 11.20 -4.49 -22.52
CA ASN A 42 10.88 -5.42 -21.44
C ASN A 42 12.01 -5.46 -20.41
N CYS A 43 12.23 -4.32 -19.73
CA CYS A 43 13.10 -4.26 -18.57
C CYS A 43 12.42 -4.95 -17.36
N PRO A 44 13.03 -5.98 -16.74
CA PRO A 44 12.46 -6.68 -15.58
C PRO A 44 12.25 -5.78 -14.36
N LYS A 45 13.01 -4.67 -14.27
CA LYS A 45 12.82 -3.64 -13.22
C LYS A 45 11.46 -2.94 -13.33
N LYS A 46 10.91 -2.81 -14.54
CA LYS A 46 9.59 -2.18 -14.77
C LYS A 46 8.48 -3.06 -14.20
N LYS A 47 8.46 -4.36 -14.53
CA LYS A 47 7.47 -5.33 -14.01
C LYS A 47 7.48 -5.44 -12.48
N ALA A 48 8.66 -5.40 -11.85
CA ALA A 48 8.78 -5.44 -10.38
C ALA A 48 8.30 -4.14 -9.71
N LYS A 49 8.49 -2.99 -10.36
CA LYS A 49 7.94 -1.70 -9.92
C LYS A 49 6.41 -1.71 -10.04
N ASP A 50 5.89 -2.14 -11.17
CA ASP A 50 4.46 -2.21 -11.45
C ASP A 50 3.72 -3.11 -10.43
N ALA A 51 4.30 -4.27 -10.07
CA ALA A 51 3.73 -5.17 -9.05
C ALA A 51 3.71 -4.57 -7.63
N ARG A 52 4.72 -3.76 -7.28
CA ARG A 52 4.74 -3.04 -5.99
C ARG A 52 3.72 -1.91 -5.97
N ASP A 53 3.60 -1.18 -7.07
CA ASP A 53 2.66 -0.07 -7.22
C ASP A 53 1.20 -0.56 -7.22
N ILE A 54 0.92 -1.78 -7.72
CA ILE A 54 -0.39 -2.43 -7.61
C ILE A 54 -0.72 -2.76 -6.15
N LYS A 55 0.17 -3.45 -5.43
CA LYS A 55 -0.03 -3.80 -4.01
C LYS A 55 -0.23 -2.56 -3.13
N LEU A 56 0.53 -1.50 -3.38
CA LEU A 56 0.39 -0.25 -2.64
C LEU A 56 -0.99 0.39 -2.89
N ARG A 57 -1.47 0.38 -4.14
CA ARG A 57 -2.82 0.87 -4.46
C ARG A 57 -3.91 0.06 -3.77
N GLU A 58 -3.82 -1.26 -3.80
CA GLU A 58 -4.76 -2.15 -3.09
C GLU A 58 -4.79 -1.83 -1.59
N GLN A 59 -3.62 -1.71 -0.95
CA GLN A 59 -3.53 -1.33 0.46
C GLN A 59 -4.15 0.04 0.73
N GLN A 60 -3.86 1.04 -0.11
CA GLN A 60 -4.43 2.37 0.01
C GLN A 60 -5.94 2.37 -0.17
N GLU A 61 -6.48 1.57 -1.08
CA GLU A 61 -7.91 1.42 -1.30
C GLU A 61 -8.60 0.76 -0.10
N LEU A 62 -8.00 -0.29 0.48
CA LEU A 62 -8.49 -0.90 1.70
C LEU A 62 -8.55 0.11 2.85
N ILE A 63 -7.47 0.87 3.07
CA ILE A 63 -7.41 1.90 4.12
C ILE A 63 -8.44 3.01 3.83
N ARG A 64 -8.56 3.45 2.57
CA ARG A 64 -9.52 4.47 2.16
C ARG A 64 -10.96 4.01 2.44
N ASN A 65 -11.28 2.76 2.11
CA ASN A 65 -12.60 2.19 2.34
C ASN A 65 -12.90 2.06 3.83
N GLN A 66 -11.94 1.58 4.63
CA GLN A 66 -12.08 1.52 6.10
C GLN A 66 -12.31 2.90 6.71
N ARG A 67 -11.57 3.92 6.27
CA ARG A 67 -11.76 5.31 6.70
C ARG A 67 -13.15 5.83 6.31
N LYS A 68 -13.58 5.57 5.08
CA LYS A 68 -14.90 5.99 4.59
C LYS A 68 -16.04 5.34 5.38
N LEU A 69 -15.91 4.08 5.76
CA LEU A 69 -16.89 3.40 6.62
C LEU A 69 -16.93 4.05 8.03
N ARG A 70 -15.76 4.28 8.63
CA ARG A 70 -15.64 4.85 9.98
C ARG A 70 -16.18 6.27 10.06
N VAL A 71 -15.79 7.15 9.15
CA VAL A 71 -16.16 8.58 9.16
C VAL A 71 -17.51 8.83 8.49
N GLY A 72 -17.83 8.08 7.43
CA GLY A 72 -19.05 8.24 6.61
C GLY A 72 -19.02 9.44 5.70
N THR A 73 -20.21 9.96 5.40
CA THR A 73 -20.46 11.05 4.44
C THR A 73 -20.45 12.45 5.06
N GLY A 74 -20.22 12.57 6.39
CA GLY A 74 -20.18 13.85 7.08
C GLY A 74 -21.54 14.53 7.33
N ALA A 75 -22.66 13.87 7.01
CA ALA A 75 -24.00 14.39 7.28
C ALA A 75 -24.29 14.50 8.80
N CYS A 76 -25.11 15.49 9.19
CA CYS A 76 -25.43 15.78 10.60
C CYS A 76 -25.98 14.58 11.39
N ALA A 77 -26.71 13.68 10.73
CA ALA A 77 -27.30 12.49 11.35
C ALA A 77 -26.26 11.44 11.80
N LYS A 78 -25.01 11.49 11.31
CA LYS A 78 -23.94 10.54 11.66
C LYS A 78 -23.05 11.05 12.81
N LYS A 79 -23.33 12.23 13.37
CA LYS A 79 -22.50 12.86 14.40
C LYS A 79 -22.54 12.05 15.71
N ILE A 80 -21.37 11.79 16.30
CA ILE A 80 -21.25 11.04 17.57
C ILE A 80 -21.57 11.89 18.82
N ARG A 81 -21.31 13.20 18.78
CA ARG A 81 -21.46 14.13 19.92
C ARG A 81 -21.90 15.52 19.50
N THR A 82 -22.62 16.24 20.33
CA THR A 82 -22.93 17.67 20.14
C THR A 82 -22.27 18.50 21.23
N TYR A 83 -21.51 19.52 20.84
CA TYR A 83 -20.88 20.49 21.73
C TYR A 83 -21.70 21.77 21.73
N ASN A 84 -22.17 22.22 22.90
CA ASN A 84 -22.89 23.47 23.07
C ASN A 84 -22.14 24.38 24.05
N TYR A 85 -21.54 25.44 23.53
CA TYR A 85 -20.76 26.40 24.32
C TYR A 85 -21.62 27.30 25.21
N LYS A 86 -22.85 27.64 24.80
CA LYS A 86 -23.72 28.54 25.57
C LYS A 86 -24.23 27.88 26.86
N ASP A 87 -24.49 26.58 26.80
CA ASP A 87 -25.00 25.79 27.92
C ASP A 87 -23.87 25.04 28.66
N ASN A 88 -22.60 25.26 28.30
CA ASN A 88 -21.44 24.52 28.83
C ASN A 88 -21.65 22.99 28.81
N ARG A 89 -22.21 22.43 27.73
CA ARG A 89 -22.66 21.02 27.66
C ARG A 89 -22.14 20.27 26.45
N VAL A 90 -21.73 19.01 26.67
CA VAL A 90 -21.43 18.02 25.62
C VAL A 90 -22.43 16.87 25.70
N SER A 91 -23.16 16.61 24.63
CA SER A 91 -24.10 15.49 24.53
C SER A 91 -23.49 14.36 23.69
N ASP A 92 -23.33 13.16 24.26
CA ASP A 92 -22.90 11.97 23.51
C ASP A 92 -24.11 11.14 23.07
N HIS A 93 -24.29 10.97 21.75
CA HIS A 93 -25.46 10.30 21.17
C HIS A 93 -25.39 8.77 21.28
N ARG A 94 -24.20 8.21 21.52
CA ARG A 94 -23.98 6.75 21.67
C ARG A 94 -24.36 6.31 23.07
N LEU A 95 -23.97 7.11 24.07
CA LEU A 95 -24.24 6.86 25.49
C LEU A 95 -25.58 7.46 25.95
N LYS A 96 -26.15 8.40 25.18
CA LYS A 96 -27.33 9.22 25.54
C LYS A 96 -27.16 9.95 26.87
N MET A 97 -25.92 10.37 27.16
CA MET A 97 -25.53 11.07 28.39
C MET A 97 -25.00 12.47 28.05
N ASN A 98 -25.16 13.39 29.00
CA ASN A 98 -24.67 14.76 28.90
C ASN A 98 -23.53 14.97 29.91
N PHE A 99 -22.51 15.72 29.49
CA PHE A 99 -21.32 16.04 30.28
C PHE A 99 -21.07 17.54 30.26
N GLU A 100 -20.30 18.03 31.23
CA GLU A 100 -19.85 19.41 31.28
C GLU A 100 -18.76 19.67 30.23
N LEU A 101 -18.87 20.78 29.51
CA LEU A 101 -17.94 21.12 28.42
C LEU A 101 -16.57 21.56 28.92
N THR A 102 -16.51 22.31 30.03
CA THR A 102 -15.25 22.82 30.57
C THR A 102 -14.31 21.68 30.95
N SER A 103 -14.76 20.74 31.79
CA SER A 103 -13.97 19.55 32.19
C SER A 103 -13.60 18.67 30.99
N PHE A 104 -14.48 18.59 29.98
CA PHE A 104 -14.21 17.83 28.76
C PHE A 104 -13.08 18.44 27.92
N LEU A 105 -13.00 19.78 27.86
CA LEU A 105 -11.95 20.49 27.15
C LEU A 105 -10.61 20.47 27.91
N ASP A 106 -10.67 20.44 29.23
CA ASP A 106 -9.50 20.30 30.11
C ASP A 106 -8.91 18.87 30.09
N GLY A 107 -9.58 17.93 29.45
CA GLY A 107 -9.08 16.57 29.21
C GLY A 107 -9.55 15.53 30.22
N ASP A 108 -10.48 15.86 31.12
CA ASP A 108 -11.11 14.90 32.03
C ASP A 108 -12.17 14.06 31.28
N ILE A 109 -11.68 13.14 30.44
CA ILE A 109 -12.50 12.27 29.58
C ILE A 109 -12.52 10.82 30.05
N GLU A 110 -11.76 10.48 31.09
CA GLU A 110 -11.58 9.09 31.55
C GLU A 110 -12.91 8.46 31.96
N THR A 111 -13.74 9.22 32.68
CA THR A 111 -15.09 8.81 33.08
C THR A 111 -15.95 8.43 31.88
N ILE A 112 -15.89 9.21 30.79
CA ILE A 112 -16.71 8.97 29.59
C ILE A 112 -16.22 7.74 28.83
N VAL A 113 -14.90 7.55 28.74
CA VAL A 113 -14.29 6.38 28.11
C VAL A 113 -14.67 5.12 28.88
N GLN A 114 -14.57 5.15 30.21
CA GLN A 114 -14.92 4.02 31.06
C GLN A 114 -16.40 3.64 30.92
N VAL A 115 -17.32 4.61 30.95
CA VAL A 115 -18.75 4.37 30.74
C VAL A 115 -19.01 3.73 29.37
N HIS A 116 -18.30 4.17 28.33
CA HIS A 116 -18.43 3.61 27.00
C HIS A 116 -17.99 2.15 26.89
N LEU A 117 -16.87 1.79 27.54
CA LEU A 117 -16.35 0.43 27.60
C LEU A 117 -17.27 -0.50 28.39
N LEU A 118 -17.88 -0.02 29.47
CA LEU A 118 -18.83 -0.81 30.27
C LEU A 118 -20.12 -1.12 29.52
N GLN A 119 -20.60 -0.20 28.67
CA GLN A 119 -21.79 -0.46 27.83
C GLN A 119 -21.52 -1.42 26.66
N ASN A 120 -20.27 -1.52 26.20
CA ASN A 120 -19.85 -2.44 25.14
C ASN A 120 -18.75 -3.35 25.68
N PRO A 121 -19.08 -4.30 26.57
CA PRO A 121 -18.08 -5.21 27.10
C PRO A 121 -17.44 -5.95 25.91
N PRO A 122 -16.11 -6.15 25.92
CA PRO A 122 -15.45 -6.93 24.88
C PRO A 122 -16.11 -8.30 24.85
N GLY A 123 -16.74 -8.64 23.72
CA GLY A 123 -17.42 -9.91 23.56
C GLY A 123 -16.46 -11.04 23.92
N CYS A 124 -16.85 -11.88 24.88
CA CYS A 124 -16.18 -13.15 25.10
C CYS A 124 -16.08 -13.85 23.74
N PRO A 125 -14.92 -14.41 23.34
CA PRO A 125 -14.86 -15.19 22.12
C PRO A 125 -15.93 -16.27 22.22
N SER A 126 -16.92 -16.21 21.32
CA SER A 126 -17.99 -17.19 21.28
C SER A 126 -17.34 -18.55 21.13
N ARG A 127 -17.44 -19.38 22.18
CA ARG A 127 -16.99 -20.76 22.14
C ARG A 127 -17.65 -21.39 20.89
N PRO A 128 -16.88 -22.00 19.98
CA PRO A 128 -17.48 -22.56 18.77
C PRO A 128 -18.60 -23.52 19.16
N SER A 129 -19.79 -23.31 18.59
CA SER A 129 -20.95 -24.17 18.82
C SER A 129 -20.57 -25.59 18.39
N PRO A 130 -20.78 -26.63 19.23
CA PRO A 130 -20.41 -27.99 18.89
C PRO A 130 -21.25 -28.60 17.76
N ASN A 131 -22.26 -27.89 17.25
CA ASN A 131 -23.19 -28.44 16.27
C ASN A 131 -22.91 -27.91 14.86
N ASN A 132 -21.83 -28.38 14.26
CA ASN A 132 -21.75 -28.54 12.80
C ASN A 132 -21.05 -29.87 12.47
N THR A 133 -21.77 -30.95 12.76
CA THR A 133 -21.49 -32.27 12.18
C THR A 133 -22.81 -32.77 11.61
N ARG A 134 -23.07 -32.46 10.35
CA ARG A 134 -23.93 -33.29 9.50
C ARG A 134 -23.47 -33.21 8.06
#